data_AF-A0A526TIL5-F1
#
_entry.id   AF-A0A526TIL5-F1
#
_cell.length_a   1.000
_cell.length_b   1.000
_cell.length_c   1.000
_cell.angle_alpha   90.00
_cell.angle_beta   90.00
_cell.angle_gamma   90.00
#
_symmetry.space_group_name_H-M   'P 1'
#
loop_
_entity.id
_entity.type
_entity.pdbx_description
1 polymer ?
#
loop_
_entity_poly.entity_id
_entity_poly.type
_entity_poly.pdbx_seq_one_letter_code
_entity_poly.pdbx_strand_id
1 'polypeptide(L)'
;ADRLSVNILQRVAIGRSAIMEPAIFLLDEPLSNVDAAFRAVMRTELKQLQRQFRQTMVYVTHDQLEAMTMADRIAVMDHGVLQQVGTPLEVYNDPANVFVARFIGAPGMNLLKGRPAESDRGLVV
;
A
#
# COMPACT_ATOMS: atom_id res chain seq x y z
N ALA A 1 -0.82 37.25 6.06
CA ALA A 1 -1.70 36.17 6.52
C ALA A 1 -1.33 34.94 5.71
N ASP A 2 -0.64 33.96 6.31
CA ASP A 2 -0.69 32.53 5.96
C ASP A 2 0.48 31.80 6.60
N ARG A 3 0.22 31.03 7.66
CA ARG A 3 1.14 30.01 8.18
C ARG A 3 0.33 28.79 8.62
N LEU A 4 -0.41 28.19 7.70
CA LEU A 4 -0.89 26.82 7.91
C LEU A 4 0.30 25.89 7.66
N SER A 5 0.57 24.98 8.61
CA SER A 5 1.58 23.95 8.39
C SER A 5 1.12 22.99 7.28
N VAL A 6 2.07 22.32 6.63
CA VAL A 6 1.78 21.29 5.62
C VAL A 6 0.79 20.25 6.16
N ASN A 7 0.95 19.85 7.42
CA ASN A 7 0.05 18.94 8.13
C ASN A 7 -1.41 19.44 8.19
N ILE A 8 -1.61 20.74 8.39
CA ILE A 8 -2.95 21.32 8.40
C ILE A 8 -3.50 21.44 6.98
N LEU A 9 -2.70 21.89 6.02
CA LEU A 9 -3.10 21.97 4.60
C LEU A 9 -3.55 20.60 4.08
N GLN A 10 -2.88 19.52 4.49
CA GLN A 10 -3.24 18.14 4.17
C GLN A 10 -4.65 17.79 4.66
N ARG A 11 -4.97 18.11 5.93
CA ARG A 11 -6.29 17.85 6.51
C ARG A 11 -7.38 18.69 5.84
N VAL A 12 -7.09 19.95 5.54
CA VAL A 12 -8.02 20.84 4.81
C VAL A 12 -8.30 20.29 3.42
N ALA A 13 -7.28 19.80 2.71
CA ALA A 13 -7.46 19.22 1.38
C ALA A 13 -8.34 17.96 1.40
N ILE A 14 -8.12 17.05 2.36
CA ILE A 14 -8.95 15.84 2.55
C ILE A 14 -10.39 16.22 2.94
N GLY A 15 -10.56 17.17 3.86
CA GLY A 15 -11.91 17.65 4.24
C GLY A 15 -12.66 18.27 3.06
N ARG A 16 -11.96 19.05 2.23
CA ARG A 16 -12.54 19.68 1.03
C ARG A 16 -12.94 18.67 -0.04
N SER A 17 -12.23 17.56 -0.20
CA SER A 17 -12.67 16.50 -1.12
C SER A 17 -13.84 15.70 -0.55
N ALA A 18 -13.88 15.50 0.77
CA ALA A 18 -14.93 14.71 1.41
C ALA A 18 -16.30 15.36 1.46
N ILE A 19 -16.38 16.69 1.54
CA ILE A 19 -17.67 17.41 1.58
C ILE A 19 -18.51 17.22 0.30
N MET A 20 -17.88 16.81 -0.80
CA MET A 20 -18.55 16.56 -2.08
C MET A 20 -19.18 15.16 -2.17
N GLU A 21 -19.01 14.32 -1.15
CA GLU A 21 -19.51 12.93 -1.12
C GLU A 21 -19.27 12.15 -2.43
N PRO A 22 -18.03 12.09 -2.94
CA PRO A 22 -17.77 11.50 -4.24
C PRO A 22 -18.01 9.99 -4.23
N ALA A 23 -18.48 9.44 -5.36
CA ALA A 23 -18.60 7.99 -5.50
C ALA A 23 -17.26 7.26 -5.34
N ILE A 24 -16.16 7.90 -5.77
CA ILE A 24 -14.81 7.36 -5.70
C ILE A 24 -13.84 8.45 -5.22
N PHE A 25 -13.06 8.15 -4.20
CA PHE A 25 -11.90 8.95 -3.80
C PHE A 25 -10.64 8.45 -4.50
N LEU A 26 -9.90 9.37 -5.12
CA LEU A 26 -8.59 9.11 -5.69
C LEU A 26 -7.56 9.90 -4.88
N LEU A 27 -6.58 9.20 -4.31
CA LEU A 27 -5.52 9.77 -3.50
C LEU A 27 -4.16 9.38 -4.10
N ASP A 28 -3.43 10.35 -4.61
CA ASP A 28 -2.11 10.16 -5.19
C ASP A 28 -1.03 10.62 -4.20
N GLU A 29 -0.30 9.66 -3.64
CA GLU A 29 0.76 9.84 -2.62
C GLU A 29 0.47 10.92 -1.56
N PRO A 30 -0.71 10.91 -0.90
CA PRO A 30 -1.13 12.06 -0.10
C PRO A 30 -0.20 12.29 1.11
N LEU A 31 0.47 11.26 1.65
CA LEU A 31 1.26 11.39 2.87
C LEU A 31 2.77 11.56 2.63
N SER A 32 3.21 11.69 1.38
CA SER A 32 4.63 11.74 1.00
C SER A 32 5.39 12.92 1.63
N ASN A 33 4.76 14.09 1.70
CA ASN A 33 5.38 15.35 2.14
C ASN A 33 5.24 15.64 3.64
N VAL A 34 4.83 14.65 4.44
CA VAL A 34 4.50 14.84 5.86
C VAL A 34 5.52 14.14 6.76
N ASP A 35 5.75 14.67 7.96
CA ASP A 35 6.64 14.07 8.95
C ASP A 35 6.15 12.69 9.40
N ALA A 36 7.08 11.81 9.78
CA ALA A 36 6.79 10.40 10.08
C ALA A 36 5.78 10.21 11.22
N ALA A 37 5.82 11.07 12.26
CA ALA A 37 4.91 10.99 13.38
C ALA A 37 3.47 11.32 12.94
N PHE A 38 3.31 12.36 12.11
CA PHE A 38 2.01 12.76 11.59
C PHE A 38 1.49 11.81 10.51
N ARG A 39 2.36 11.11 9.75
CA ARG A 39 1.90 10.05 8.83
C ARG A 39 1.12 8.97 9.56
N ALA A 40 1.61 8.48 10.71
CA ALA A 40 0.92 7.43 11.48
C ALA A 40 -0.48 7.88 11.93
N VAL A 41 -0.61 9.14 12.36
CA VAL A 41 -1.89 9.75 12.71
C VAL A 41 -2.81 9.81 11.49
N MET A 42 -2.33 10.37 10.38
CA MET A 42 -3.14 10.52 9.17
C MET A 42 -3.58 9.20 8.55
N ARG A 43 -2.74 8.14 8.62
CA ARG A 43 -3.13 6.78 8.19
C ARG A 43 -4.35 6.28 8.98
N THR A 44 -4.34 6.53 10.28
CA THR A 44 -5.45 6.14 11.17
C THR A 44 -6.71 6.93 10.83
N GLU A 45 -6.60 8.24 10.66
CA GLU A 45 -7.72 9.12 10.28
C GLU A 45 -8.30 8.74 8.91
N LEU A 46 -7.46 8.55 7.88
CA LEU A 46 -7.90 8.16 6.54
C LEU A 46 -8.64 6.81 6.57
N LYS A 47 -8.16 5.84 7.34
CA LYS A 47 -8.81 4.54 7.50
C LYS A 47 -10.16 4.66 8.22
N GLN A 48 -10.28 5.56 9.19
CA GLN A 48 -11.56 5.85 9.84
C GLN A 48 -12.53 6.53 8.88
N LEU A 49 -12.08 7.52 8.12
CA LEU A 49 -12.91 8.21 7.11
C LEU A 49 -13.40 7.25 6.03
N GLN A 50 -12.53 6.38 5.50
CA GLN A 50 -12.92 5.37 4.52
C GLN A 50 -14.03 4.45 5.06
N ARG A 51 -13.92 4.03 6.34
CA ARG A 51 -14.94 3.20 7.01
C ARG A 51 -16.25 3.95 7.26
N GLN A 52 -16.17 5.23 7.58
CA GLN A 52 -17.34 6.08 7.84
C GLN A 52 -18.11 6.38 6.55
N PHE A 53 -17.42 6.79 5.49
CA PHE A 53 -18.05 7.16 4.22
C PHE A 53 -18.49 5.95 3.40
N ARG A 54 -17.89 4.78 3.61
CA ARG A 54 -18.16 3.54 2.84
C ARG A 54 -18.05 3.74 1.32
N GLN A 55 -17.30 4.75 0.90
CA GLN A 55 -17.04 5.08 -0.49
C GLN A 55 -15.79 4.34 -0.98
N THR A 56 -15.74 4.05 -2.28
CA THR A 56 -14.56 3.42 -2.88
C THR A 56 -13.39 4.39 -2.84
N MET A 57 -12.24 3.94 -2.34
CA MET A 57 -11.03 4.74 -2.27
C MET A 57 -9.89 4.02 -2.99
N VAL A 58 -9.24 4.71 -3.93
CA VAL A 58 -8.02 4.29 -4.60
C VAL A 58 -6.87 5.13 -4.06
N TYR A 59 -5.89 4.47 -3.47
CA TYR A 59 -4.74 5.09 -2.83
C TYR A 59 -3.47 4.62 -3.53
N VAL A 60 -2.70 5.57 -4.08
CA VAL A 60 -1.42 5.32 -4.75
C VAL A 60 -0.29 5.69 -3.80
N THR A 61 0.69 4.80 -3.65
CA THR A 61 1.86 5.01 -2.79
C THR A 61 3.02 4.12 -3.21
N HIS A 62 4.23 4.60 -2.97
CA HIS A 62 5.45 3.82 -3.04
C HIS A 62 5.86 3.23 -1.67
N ASP A 63 5.16 3.57 -0.58
CA ASP A 63 5.43 3.05 0.77
C ASP A 63 4.64 1.74 1.00
N GLN A 64 5.38 0.65 1.14
CA GLN A 64 4.81 -0.68 1.40
C GLN A 64 4.05 -0.73 2.73
N LEU A 65 4.52 -0.02 3.77
CA LEU A 65 3.86 -0.02 5.07
C LEU A 65 2.48 0.65 4.98
N GLU A 66 2.33 1.66 4.12
CA GLU A 66 1.02 2.29 3.83
C GLU A 66 0.08 1.29 3.17
N ALA A 67 0.53 0.66 2.10
CA ALA A 67 -0.26 -0.33 1.38
C ALA A 67 -0.70 -1.47 2.30
N MET A 68 0.24 -2.02 3.08
CA MET A 68 0.00 -3.17 3.96
C MET A 68 -0.93 -2.88 5.15
N THR A 69 -0.98 -1.64 5.62
CA THR A 69 -1.76 -1.28 6.82
C THR A 69 -3.11 -0.66 6.52
N MET A 70 -3.27 0.01 5.37
CA MET A 70 -4.49 0.73 5.03
C MET A 70 -5.37 0.01 4.02
N ALA A 71 -4.80 -0.74 3.09
CA ALA A 71 -5.54 -1.26 1.96
C ALA A 71 -6.37 -2.50 2.31
N ASP A 72 -7.59 -2.56 1.78
CA ASP A 72 -8.37 -3.80 1.77
C ASP A 72 -7.81 -4.78 0.72
N ARG A 73 -7.34 -4.24 -0.42
CA ARG A 73 -6.63 -4.96 -1.49
C ARG A 73 -5.51 -4.10 -2.05
N ILE A 74 -4.41 -4.75 -2.43
CA ILE A 74 -3.21 -4.13 -3.00
C ILE A 74 -3.09 -4.57 -4.45
N ALA A 75 -2.89 -3.61 -5.35
CA ALA A 75 -2.47 -3.85 -6.72
C ALA A 75 -1.00 -3.47 -6.85
N VAL A 76 -0.12 -4.46 -6.98
CA VAL A 76 1.33 -4.25 -7.15
C VAL A 76 1.62 -4.04 -8.63
N MET A 77 2.28 -2.94 -8.96
CA MET A 77 2.63 -2.58 -10.34
C MET A 77 4.13 -2.38 -10.48
N ASP A 78 4.66 -2.74 -11.66
CA ASP A 78 6.05 -2.52 -12.04
C ASP A 78 6.11 -2.06 -13.50
N HIS A 79 6.79 -0.96 -13.78
CA HIS A 79 6.92 -0.37 -15.12
C HIS A 79 5.59 -0.26 -15.91
N GLY A 80 4.50 0.10 -15.23
CA GLY A 80 3.17 0.22 -15.84
C GLY A 80 2.43 -1.10 -16.07
N VAL A 81 3.02 -2.22 -15.66
CA VAL A 81 2.42 -3.56 -15.75
C VAL A 81 1.96 -4.02 -14.37
N LEU A 82 0.71 -4.47 -14.29
CA LEU A 82 0.15 -5.07 -13.09
C LEU A 82 0.79 -6.44 -12.83
N GLN A 83 1.43 -6.59 -11.67
CA GLN A 83 2.14 -7.80 -11.27
C GLN A 83 1.24 -8.76 -10.49
N GLN A 84 0.48 -8.23 -9.52
CA GLN A 84 -0.41 -9.01 -8.67
C GLN A 84 -1.49 -8.11 -8.07
N VAL A 85 -2.69 -8.67 -7.85
CA VAL A 85 -3.72 -8.05 -7.02
C VAL A 85 -4.18 -9.06 -5.98
N GLY A 86 -4.18 -8.65 -4.71
CA GLY A 86 -4.63 -9.51 -3.61
C GLY A 86 -4.87 -8.71 -2.34
N THR A 87 -5.30 -9.37 -1.29
CA THR A 87 -5.26 -8.80 0.07
C THR A 87 -3.81 -8.59 0.51
N PRO A 88 -3.54 -7.72 1.50
CA PRO A 88 -2.19 -7.56 2.03
C PRO A 88 -1.51 -8.89 2.42
N LEU A 89 -2.26 -9.82 3.03
CA LEU A 89 -1.73 -11.12 3.43
C LEU A 89 -1.46 -12.05 2.24
N GLU A 90 -2.29 -12.03 1.19
CA GLU A 90 -2.05 -12.83 -0.02
C GLU A 90 -0.79 -12.36 -0.74
N VAL A 91 -0.65 -11.05 -0.94
CA VAL A 91 0.52 -10.48 -1.64
C VAL A 91 1.81 -10.73 -0.86
N TYR A 92 1.74 -10.77 0.49
CA TYR A 92 2.89 -11.07 1.34
C TYR A 92 3.24 -12.57 1.41
N ASN A 93 2.25 -13.45 1.62
CA ASN A 93 2.48 -14.88 1.85
C ASN A 93 2.58 -15.69 0.55
N ASP A 94 1.90 -15.27 -0.50
CA ASP A 94 1.84 -15.96 -1.80
C ASP A 94 2.15 -14.99 -2.95
N PRO A 95 3.40 -14.53 -3.06
CA PRO A 95 3.80 -13.61 -4.11
C PRO A 95 3.82 -14.32 -5.47
N ALA A 96 3.12 -13.75 -6.45
CA ALA A 96 2.95 -14.33 -7.79
C ALA A 96 4.25 -14.41 -8.60
N ASN A 97 5.26 -13.61 -8.25
CA ASN A 97 6.56 -13.63 -8.89
C ASN A 97 7.68 -13.10 -7.97
N VAL A 98 8.92 -13.25 -8.44
CA VAL A 98 10.13 -12.83 -7.71
C VAL A 98 10.16 -11.32 -7.43
N PHE A 99 9.61 -10.49 -8.32
CA PHE A 99 9.53 -9.05 -8.09
C PHE A 99 8.64 -8.76 -6.88
N VAL A 100 7.41 -9.30 -6.85
CA VAL A 100 6.49 -9.10 -5.72
C VAL A 100 7.07 -9.64 -4.42
N ALA A 101 7.69 -10.83 -4.46
CA ALA A 101 8.32 -11.46 -3.29
C ALA A 101 9.45 -10.61 -2.68
N ARG A 102 10.21 -9.90 -3.52
CA ARG A 102 11.27 -8.99 -3.06
C ARG A 102 10.75 -7.63 -2.67
N PHE A 103 9.74 -7.16 -3.39
CA PHE A 103 9.19 -5.83 -3.24
C PHE A 103 8.33 -5.71 -1.99
N ILE A 104 7.63 -6.76 -1.57
CA ILE A 104 6.69 -6.70 -0.44
C ILE A 104 7.36 -7.27 0.82
N GLY A 105 7.53 -6.42 1.83
CA GLY A 105 8.13 -6.77 3.11
C GLY A 105 9.43 -6.00 3.36
N ALA A 106 9.63 -5.59 4.61
CA ALA A 106 10.84 -4.91 5.06
C ALA A 106 11.40 -5.61 6.31
N PRO A 107 12.52 -6.36 6.20
CA PRO A 107 13.32 -6.61 4.99
C PRO A 107 12.61 -7.54 3.99
N GLY A 108 12.98 -7.43 2.71
CA GLY A 108 12.42 -8.26 1.64
C GLY A 108 12.86 -9.73 1.72
N MET A 109 12.19 -10.59 0.94
CA MET A 109 12.42 -12.04 0.97
C MET A 109 13.84 -12.42 0.51
N ASN A 110 14.50 -13.30 1.27
CA ASN A 110 15.76 -13.92 0.87
C ASN A 110 15.54 -14.93 -0.27
N LEU A 111 16.19 -14.72 -1.41
CA LEU A 111 16.12 -15.65 -2.54
C LEU A 111 17.47 -16.32 -2.78
N LEU A 112 17.47 -17.64 -2.74
CA LEU A 112 18.64 -18.49 -2.96
C LEU A 112 18.48 -19.26 -4.27
N LYS A 113 19.58 -19.43 -5.01
CA LYS A 113 19.59 -20.27 -6.20
C LYS A 113 19.71 -21.74 -5.77
N GLY A 114 18.66 -22.51 -5.95
CA GLY A 114 18.67 -23.96 -5.80
C GLY A 114 18.79 -24.65 -7.17
N ARG A 115 19.30 -25.88 -7.18
CA ARG A 115 19.11 -26.80 -8.29
C ARG A 115 18.33 -27.99 -7.76
N PRO A 116 17.23 -28.37 -8.41
CA PRO A 116 16.52 -29.56 -7.98
C PRO A 116 17.45 -30.77 -8.14
N ALA A 117 17.57 -31.57 -7.10
CA ALA A 117 18.21 -32.88 -7.10
C ALA A 117 17.13 -33.97 -7.17
N GLU A 118 17.46 -35.08 -7.81
CA GLU A 118 16.56 -36.23 -7.87
C GLU A 118 16.85 -37.14 -6.68
N SER A 119 15.79 -37.52 -5.95
CA SER A 119 15.85 -38.49 -4.87
C SER A 119 14.93 -39.67 -5.18
N ASP A 120 15.10 -40.79 -4.47
CA ASP A 120 14.21 -41.96 -4.56
C ASP A 120 12.73 -41.63 -4.25
N ARG A 121 12.44 -40.46 -3.68
CA ARG A 121 11.09 -39.94 -3.40
C ARG A 121 10.63 -38.83 -4.36
N GLY A 122 11.40 -38.55 -5.42
CA GLY A 122 11.15 -37.49 -6.40
C GLY A 122 12.11 -36.31 -6.30
N LEU A 123 11.76 -35.21 -6.98
CA LEU A 123 12.54 -33.97 -7.01
C LEU A 123 12.56 -33.29 -5.62
N VAL A 124 13.76 -33.02 -5.13
CA VAL A 124 14.05 -32.27 -3.91
C VAL A 124 14.90 -31.04 -4.26
N VAL A 125 14.80 -29.95 -3.50
CA VAL A 125 15.58 -28.71 -3.72
C VAL A 125 16.60 -28.55 -2.61
#